data_AF-A0A2E4FD55-F1
#
_entry.id   AF-A0A2E4FD55-F1
#
_cell.length_a   1.000
_cell.length_b   1.000
_cell.length_c   1.000
_cell.angle_alpha   90.00
_cell.angle_beta   90.00
_cell.angle_gamma   90.00
#
_symmetry.space_group_name_H-M   'P 1'
#
loop_
_entity.id
_entity.type
_entity.pdbx_description
1 polymer ?
#
loop_
_entity_poly.entity_id
_entity_poly.type
_entity_poly.pdbx_seq_one_letter_code
_entity_poly.pdbx_strand_id
1 'polypeptide(L)'
;MARLFSLSFAGLVLSALVATAAHGIPALPPDVDECGAVTWEGECIGNEVQWCEDGQLFTADCAALGGTCGWDQENGVYDCVELDEGCGGETFEGRCDGNSVIWCEDGEVFEADCGTLESLPGGLCGFNCEFQAYDCAAPSDHISSPAGCDSGGGGLSVDPGDSDASGSVAEEASTPSSGSGGCSGSQTGSSALWLLLAGLGLATALRRGRLA
;
A
#
# COMPACT_ATOMS: atom_id res chain seq x y z
N MET A 1 -13.73 -25.07 39.69
CA MET A 1 -12.88 -25.90 40.57
C MET A 1 -11.50 -25.29 40.58
N ALA A 2 -11.21 -24.47 41.59
CA ALA A 2 -9.96 -23.71 41.71
C ALA A 2 -8.91 -24.54 42.44
N ARG A 3 -7.70 -24.67 41.87
CA ARG A 3 -6.54 -25.22 42.58
C ARG A 3 -5.56 -24.10 42.88
N LEU A 4 -5.62 -23.65 44.14
CA LEU A 4 -4.60 -22.86 44.83
C LEU A 4 -3.32 -23.71 44.94
N PHE A 5 -2.26 -23.32 44.26
CA PHE A 5 -0.90 -23.78 44.56
C PHE A 5 -0.16 -22.66 45.29
N SER A 6 -0.20 -22.76 46.62
CA SER A 6 0.67 -22.03 47.52
C SER A 6 2.03 -22.73 47.52
N LEU A 7 3.05 -22.12 46.94
CA LEU A 7 4.43 -22.55 47.08
C LEU A 7 5.20 -21.51 47.88
N SER A 8 5.42 -21.90 49.13
CA SER A 8 6.25 -21.23 50.12
C SER A 8 7.71 -21.48 49.78
N PHE A 9 8.44 -20.48 49.31
CA PHE A 9 9.89 -20.51 49.23
C PHE A 9 10.48 -19.72 50.39
N ALA A 10 10.78 -20.46 51.45
CA ALA A 10 11.54 -19.98 52.60
C ALA A 10 13.00 -19.71 52.19
N GLY A 11 13.53 -18.64 52.78
CA GLY A 11 14.78 -18.01 52.43
C GLY A 11 16.02 -18.90 52.38
N LEU A 12 16.92 -18.50 51.49
CA LEU A 12 18.36 -18.77 51.62
C LEU A 12 19.08 -17.46 51.34
N VAL A 13 19.38 -16.76 52.43
CA VAL A 13 20.24 -15.57 52.45
C VAL A 13 21.67 -16.08 52.39
N LEU A 14 22.27 -16.09 51.20
CA LEU A 14 23.70 -16.35 51.03
C LEU A 14 24.40 -15.05 50.65
N SER A 15 24.84 -14.33 51.69
CA SER A 15 25.74 -13.18 51.56
C SER A 15 27.13 -13.67 51.17
N ALA A 16 27.49 -13.52 49.89
CA ALA A 16 28.86 -13.64 49.43
C ALA A 16 29.41 -12.23 49.14
N LEU A 17 30.37 -11.81 49.96
CA LEU A 17 31.28 -10.70 49.66
C LEU A 17 31.99 -11.00 48.34
N VAL A 18 31.76 -10.19 47.31
CA VAL A 18 32.56 -10.22 46.09
C VAL A 18 33.61 -9.12 46.18
N ALA A 19 34.87 -9.53 46.10
CA ALA A 19 36.03 -8.67 46.08
C ALA A 19 36.07 -7.82 44.80
N THR A 20 36.08 -6.50 44.97
CA THR A 20 36.20 -5.51 43.91
C THR A 20 37.64 -5.51 43.37
N ALA A 21 37.90 -6.31 42.34
CA ALA A 21 39.09 -6.18 41.54
C ALA A 21 38.81 -5.16 40.43
N ALA A 22 39.39 -3.96 40.56
CA ALA A 22 39.40 -2.90 39.55
C ALA A 22 40.21 -3.33 38.32
N HIS A 23 39.65 -4.25 37.54
CA HIS A 23 40.07 -4.47 36.17
C HIS A 23 39.46 -3.35 35.35
N GLY A 24 40.30 -2.60 34.64
CA GLY A 24 39.89 -1.46 33.82
C GLY A 24 38.67 -1.83 32.99
N ILE A 25 37.55 -1.15 33.26
CA ILE A 25 36.29 -1.34 32.55
C ILE A 25 36.63 -1.13 31.07
N PRO A 26 36.55 -2.16 30.21
CA PRO A 26 36.69 -1.94 28.79
C PRO A 26 35.66 -0.87 28.43
N ALA A 27 36.10 0.21 27.77
CA ALA A 27 35.19 1.25 27.31
C ALA A 27 34.03 0.53 26.61
N LEU A 28 32.81 0.78 27.07
CA LEU A 28 31.63 0.20 26.43
C LEU A 28 31.77 0.49 24.94
N PRO A 29 31.65 -0.50 24.06
CA PRO A 29 31.54 -0.21 22.64
C PRO A 29 30.44 0.85 22.49
N PRO A 30 30.63 1.86 21.62
CA PRO A 30 29.58 2.85 21.39
C PRO A 30 28.29 2.09 21.14
N ASP A 31 27.22 2.46 21.85
CA ASP A 31 25.90 1.84 21.70
C ASP A 31 25.55 1.92 20.21
N VAL A 32 25.75 0.80 19.51
CA VAL A 32 25.34 0.66 18.13
C VAL A 32 23.84 0.54 18.23
N ASP A 33 23.14 1.59 17.83
CA ASP A 33 21.69 1.60 17.75
C ASP A 33 21.28 0.37 16.95
N GLU A 34 20.66 -0.61 17.62
CA GLU A 34 20.28 -1.89 17.02
C GLU A 34 19.29 -1.68 15.87
N CYS A 35 18.64 -0.51 15.84
CA CYS A 35 17.68 -0.14 14.82
C CYS A 35 18.29 0.20 13.46
N GLY A 36 19.56 0.61 13.40
CA GLY A 36 20.20 0.99 12.13
C GLY A 36 19.46 2.13 11.40
N ALA A 37 18.74 1.81 10.32
CA ALA A 37 17.94 2.75 9.54
C ALA A 37 16.43 2.70 9.84
N VAL A 38 15.98 1.72 10.61
CA VAL A 38 14.57 1.51 10.97
C VAL A 38 14.14 2.60 11.96
N THR A 39 13.02 3.26 11.68
CA THR A 39 12.45 4.30 12.55
C THR A 39 11.32 3.73 13.43
N TRP A 40 10.68 4.59 14.23
CA TRP A 40 9.51 4.24 15.02
C TRP A 40 8.27 3.95 14.15
N GLU A 41 8.22 4.48 12.92
CA GLU A 41 7.16 4.17 11.95
C GLU A 41 7.24 2.72 11.47
N GLY A 42 8.43 2.11 11.55
CA GLY A 42 8.72 0.77 11.07
C GLY A 42 8.83 0.65 9.54
N GLU A 43 9.08 -0.57 9.08
CA GLU A 43 9.08 -0.95 7.67
C GLU A 43 8.68 -2.43 7.50
N CYS A 44 8.17 -2.77 6.31
CA CYS A 44 7.86 -4.16 5.94
C CYS A 44 9.03 -4.81 5.19
N ILE A 45 9.49 -5.96 5.68
CA ILE A 45 10.42 -6.83 4.97
C ILE A 45 9.71 -8.14 4.61
N GLY A 46 9.07 -8.15 3.43
CA GLY A 46 8.17 -9.24 3.05
C GLY A 46 6.91 -9.19 3.91
N ASN A 47 6.68 -10.22 4.73
CA ASN A 47 5.53 -10.29 5.65
C ASN A 47 5.91 -10.14 7.14
N GLU A 48 7.13 -9.65 7.40
CA GLU A 48 7.61 -9.31 8.74
C GLU A 48 7.63 -7.78 8.85
N VAL A 49 7.05 -7.24 9.93
CA VAL A 49 7.18 -5.83 10.28
C VAL A 49 8.35 -5.64 11.25
N GLN A 50 9.14 -4.60 11.04
CA GLN A 50 10.25 -4.23 11.92
C GLN A 50 10.08 -2.78 12.34
N TRP A 51 10.24 -2.46 13.63
CA TRP A 51 10.17 -1.09 14.14
C TRP A 51 11.18 -0.85 15.25
N CYS A 52 11.58 0.41 15.40
CA CYS A 52 12.50 0.83 16.45
C CYS A 52 11.74 1.50 17.58
N GLU A 53 11.83 0.96 18.79
CA GLU A 53 11.29 1.59 19.99
C GLU A 53 12.37 1.60 21.08
N ASP A 54 12.60 2.78 21.69
CA ASP A 54 13.62 2.98 22.72
C ASP A 54 15.05 2.50 22.34
N GLY A 55 15.42 2.59 21.05
CA GLY A 55 16.72 2.16 20.54
C GLY A 55 16.88 0.63 20.44
N GLN A 56 15.78 -0.11 20.54
CA GLN A 56 15.73 -1.56 20.36
C GLN A 56 14.93 -1.87 19.10
N LEU A 57 15.46 -2.76 18.27
CA LEU A 57 14.77 -3.24 17.08
C LEU A 57 13.79 -4.36 17.46
N PHE A 58 12.53 -4.14 17.16
CA PHE A 58 11.46 -5.12 17.30
C PHE A 58 11.08 -5.69 15.94
N THR A 59 10.65 -6.95 15.93
CA THR A 59 10.20 -7.67 14.73
C THR A 59 8.96 -8.49 15.04
N ALA A 60 8.02 -8.56 14.10
CA ALA A 60 6.84 -9.43 14.20
C ALA A 60 6.51 -10.08 12.86
N ASP A 61 6.30 -11.40 12.88
CA ASP A 61 5.80 -12.17 11.74
C ASP A 61 4.28 -12.02 11.63
N CYS A 62 3.82 -11.25 10.65
CA CYS A 62 2.40 -10.96 10.49
C CYS A 62 1.60 -12.20 10.07
N ALA A 63 2.20 -13.17 9.37
CA ALA A 63 1.51 -14.41 9.03
C ALA A 63 1.20 -15.23 10.29
N ALA A 64 2.11 -15.24 11.27
CA ALA A 64 1.88 -15.90 12.55
C ALA A 64 0.77 -15.22 13.39
N LEU A 65 0.53 -13.93 13.14
CA LEU A 65 -0.53 -13.13 13.76
C LEU A 65 -1.85 -13.13 12.97
N GLY A 66 -1.90 -13.77 11.80
CA GLY A 66 -3.09 -13.82 10.95
C GLY A 66 -3.32 -12.60 10.08
N GLY A 67 -2.32 -11.73 9.95
CA GLY A 67 -2.36 -10.51 9.14
C GLY A 67 -1.34 -10.51 8.00
N THR A 68 -1.24 -9.37 7.33
CA THR A 68 -0.15 -9.05 6.42
C THR A 68 0.59 -7.83 6.94
N CYS A 69 1.89 -7.73 6.66
CA CYS A 69 2.59 -6.47 6.92
C CYS A 69 2.01 -5.39 6.01
N GLY A 70 1.55 -4.29 6.58
CA GLY A 70 0.91 -3.22 5.85
C GLY A 70 0.91 -1.90 6.62
N TRP A 71 0.56 -0.82 5.93
CA TRP A 71 0.45 0.50 6.56
C TRP A 71 -0.88 0.64 7.28
N ASP A 72 -0.84 0.84 8.59
CA ASP A 72 -2.00 1.16 9.41
C ASP A 72 -2.29 2.66 9.29
N GLN A 73 -3.36 3.03 8.57
CA GLN A 73 -3.75 4.43 8.40
C GLN A 73 -4.28 5.09 9.69
N GLU A 74 -4.80 4.31 10.64
CA GLU A 74 -5.30 4.84 11.91
C GLU A 74 -4.15 5.27 12.81
N ASN A 75 -3.09 4.45 12.88
CA ASN A 75 -1.93 4.71 13.74
C ASN A 75 -0.77 5.42 13.02
N GLY A 76 -0.75 5.42 11.68
CA GLY A 76 0.30 6.05 10.88
C GLY A 76 1.65 5.34 11.01
N VAL A 77 1.64 4.01 11.09
CA VAL A 77 2.81 3.13 11.23
C VAL A 77 2.65 1.89 10.36
N TYR A 78 3.75 1.19 10.07
CA TYR A 78 3.67 -0.17 9.56
C TYR A 78 3.35 -1.12 10.71
N ASP A 79 2.36 -1.99 10.50
CA ASP A 79 1.94 -3.00 11.48
C ASP A 79 1.49 -4.28 10.76
N CYS A 80 1.23 -5.31 11.54
CA CYS A 80 0.50 -6.49 11.10
C CYS A 80 -0.98 -6.17 11.05
N VAL A 81 -1.40 -5.57 9.93
CA VAL A 81 -2.80 -5.29 9.67
C VAL A 81 -3.53 -6.61 9.43
N GLU A 82 -4.69 -6.78 10.07
CA GLU A 82 -5.59 -7.88 9.72
C GLU A 82 -5.87 -7.76 8.23
N LEU A 83 -5.67 -8.86 7.50
CA LEU A 83 -6.25 -8.95 6.17
C LEU A 83 -7.75 -8.79 6.40
N ASP A 84 -8.35 -7.70 5.91
CA ASP A 84 -9.81 -7.56 5.86
C ASP A 84 -10.37 -8.93 5.52
N GLU A 85 -11.11 -9.56 6.44
CA GLU A 85 -11.24 -11.03 6.48
C GLU A 85 -11.82 -11.65 5.19
N GLY A 86 -12.30 -10.84 4.25
CA GLY A 86 -12.73 -11.28 2.93
C GLY A 86 -11.83 -10.94 1.74
N CYS A 87 -10.76 -10.13 1.89
CA CYS A 87 -9.94 -9.66 0.77
C CYS A 87 -8.67 -10.45 0.48
N GLY A 88 -8.20 -11.31 1.38
CA GLY A 88 -7.15 -12.30 1.07
C GLY A 88 -5.82 -11.73 0.57
N GLY A 89 -5.51 -10.47 0.88
CA GLY A 89 -4.29 -9.77 0.43
C GLY A 89 -4.50 -8.81 -0.74
N GLU A 90 -5.72 -8.74 -1.28
CA GLU A 90 -6.08 -7.75 -2.30
C GLU A 90 -6.29 -6.37 -1.68
N THR A 91 -5.89 -5.32 -2.40
CA THR A 91 -6.10 -3.92 -2.02
C THR A 91 -7.12 -3.26 -2.95
N PHE A 92 -7.55 -2.04 -2.62
CA PHE A 92 -8.38 -1.23 -3.51
C PHE A 92 -7.66 -0.83 -4.81
N GLU A 93 -6.31 -0.75 -4.78
CA GLU A 93 -5.50 -0.54 -5.99
C GLU A 93 -5.66 -1.72 -6.96
N GLY A 94 -5.88 -2.93 -6.44
CA GLY A 94 -6.00 -4.15 -7.21
C GLY A 94 -4.69 -4.61 -7.83
N ARG A 95 -4.78 -5.63 -8.68
CA ARG A 95 -3.70 -6.11 -9.54
C ARG A 95 -4.26 -6.81 -10.77
N CYS A 96 -3.42 -7.00 -11.79
CA CYS A 96 -3.75 -7.85 -12.91
C CYS A 96 -3.31 -9.30 -12.68
N ASP A 97 -4.22 -10.25 -12.91
CA ASP A 97 -3.91 -11.66 -13.16
C ASP A 97 -4.26 -12.01 -14.60
N GLY A 98 -3.25 -12.00 -15.47
CA GLY A 98 -3.44 -12.13 -16.91
C GLY A 98 -4.25 -10.95 -17.48
N ASN A 99 -5.49 -11.22 -17.91
CA ASN A 99 -6.41 -10.21 -18.42
C ASN A 99 -7.58 -9.89 -17.47
N SER A 100 -7.57 -10.47 -16.28
CA SER A 100 -8.51 -10.13 -15.21
C SER A 100 -7.89 -9.08 -14.30
N VAL A 101 -8.68 -8.08 -13.90
CA VAL A 101 -8.35 -7.22 -12.75
C VAL A 101 -9.01 -7.80 -11.50
N ILE A 102 -8.24 -7.88 -10.41
CA ILE A 102 -8.70 -8.35 -9.11
C ILE A 102 -8.46 -7.23 -8.10
N TRP A 103 -9.48 -6.84 -7.33
CA TRP A 103 -9.38 -5.78 -6.33
C TRP A 103 -10.22 -6.10 -5.09
N CYS A 104 -9.95 -5.40 -3.99
CA CYS A 104 -10.72 -5.45 -2.77
C CYS A 104 -11.59 -4.20 -2.65
N GLU A 105 -12.88 -4.37 -2.43
CA GLU A 105 -13.81 -3.29 -2.12
C GLU A 105 -14.77 -3.77 -1.02
N ASP A 106 -14.97 -2.95 0.02
CA ASP A 106 -15.85 -3.26 1.16
C ASP A 106 -15.61 -4.64 1.82
N GLY A 107 -14.36 -5.12 1.83
CA GLY A 107 -13.99 -6.41 2.40
C GLY A 107 -14.34 -7.62 1.53
N GLU A 108 -14.74 -7.41 0.27
CA GLU A 108 -14.99 -8.48 -0.71
C GLU A 108 -13.98 -8.40 -1.87
N VAL A 109 -13.46 -9.54 -2.31
CA VAL A 109 -12.65 -9.62 -3.55
C VAL A 109 -13.57 -9.59 -4.76
N PHE A 110 -13.30 -8.65 -5.65
CA PHE A 110 -13.90 -8.56 -6.97
C PHE A 110 -12.91 -8.99 -8.04
N GLU A 111 -13.43 -9.60 -9.10
CA GLU A 111 -12.68 -9.96 -10.30
C GLU A 111 -13.47 -9.56 -11.53
N ALA A 112 -12.82 -8.93 -12.51
CA ALA A 112 -13.40 -8.63 -13.81
C ALA A 112 -12.47 -9.04 -14.96
N ASP A 113 -12.96 -9.89 -15.87
CA ASP A 113 -12.27 -10.22 -17.11
C ASP A 113 -12.47 -9.11 -18.14
N CYS A 114 -11.41 -8.32 -18.35
CA CYS A 114 -11.43 -7.15 -19.21
C CYS A 114 -11.72 -7.47 -20.69
N GLY A 115 -11.52 -8.72 -21.12
CA GLY A 115 -11.76 -9.13 -22.51
C GLY A 115 -13.24 -9.38 -22.81
N THR A 116 -14.07 -9.53 -21.78
CA THR A 116 -15.50 -9.88 -21.90
C THR A 116 -16.46 -8.72 -21.62
N LEU A 117 -15.92 -7.57 -21.19
CA LEU A 117 -16.74 -6.39 -20.91
C LEU A 117 -17.36 -5.85 -22.19
N GLU A 118 -18.69 -5.83 -22.25
CA GLU A 118 -19.44 -5.33 -23.42
C GLU A 118 -19.19 -3.83 -23.68
N SER A 119 -18.89 -3.07 -22.63
CA SER A 119 -18.55 -1.65 -22.70
C SER A 119 -17.17 -1.41 -23.34
N LEU A 120 -16.30 -2.42 -23.38
CA LEU A 120 -14.90 -2.29 -23.71
C LEU A 120 -14.41 -3.48 -24.56
N PRO A 121 -14.80 -3.55 -25.85
CA PRO A 121 -14.45 -4.67 -26.70
C PRO A 121 -12.93 -4.81 -26.87
N GLY A 122 -12.37 -5.91 -26.38
CA GLY A 122 -10.93 -6.16 -26.41
C GLY A 122 -10.16 -5.43 -25.31
N GLY A 123 -10.81 -5.09 -24.20
CA GLY A 123 -10.18 -4.50 -23.03
C GLY A 123 -9.03 -5.33 -22.47
N LEU A 124 -8.03 -4.64 -21.93
CA LEU A 124 -6.87 -5.22 -21.27
C LEU A 124 -6.77 -4.73 -19.83
N CYS A 125 -6.43 -5.62 -18.90
CA CYS A 125 -6.15 -5.23 -17.52
C CYS A 125 -4.84 -4.46 -17.45
N GLY A 126 -4.84 -3.20 -16.99
CA GLY A 126 -3.66 -2.36 -16.86
C GLY A 126 -3.76 -1.32 -15.75
N PHE A 127 -2.63 -0.68 -15.42
CA PHE A 127 -2.61 0.37 -14.40
C PHE A 127 -3.11 1.69 -14.97
N ASN A 128 -4.11 2.28 -14.32
CA ASN A 128 -4.69 3.57 -14.66
C ASN A 128 -4.05 4.66 -13.79
N CYS A 129 -3.22 5.52 -14.39
CA CYS A 129 -2.56 6.61 -13.67
C CYS A 129 -3.53 7.69 -13.16
N GLU A 130 -4.76 7.80 -13.67
CA GLU A 130 -5.76 8.76 -13.19
C GLU A 130 -6.32 8.34 -11.82
N PHE A 131 -6.57 7.04 -11.65
CA PHE A 131 -7.10 6.49 -10.40
C PHE A 131 -6.03 5.89 -9.48
N GLN A 132 -4.78 5.79 -9.96
CA GLN A 132 -3.69 5.09 -9.28
C GLN A 132 -4.12 3.67 -8.87
N ALA A 133 -4.78 2.96 -9.79
CA ALA A 133 -5.33 1.62 -9.58
C ALA A 133 -5.28 0.79 -10.87
N TYR A 134 -5.26 -0.53 -10.76
CA TYR A 134 -5.46 -1.43 -11.89
C TYR A 134 -6.94 -1.46 -12.29
N ASP A 135 -7.22 -1.41 -13.59
CA ASP A 135 -8.58 -1.43 -14.14
C ASP A 135 -8.57 -2.03 -15.56
N CYS A 136 -9.76 -2.31 -16.10
CA CYS A 136 -9.97 -2.67 -17.48
C CYS A 136 -9.95 -1.41 -18.37
N ALA A 137 -8.89 -1.29 -19.17
CA ALA A 137 -8.69 -0.15 -20.05
C ALA A 137 -8.66 -0.57 -21.53
N ALA A 138 -9.00 0.35 -22.43
CA ALA A 138 -8.84 0.10 -23.85
C ALA A 138 -7.35 -0.14 -24.16
N PRO A 139 -7.01 -0.93 -25.19
CA PRO A 139 -5.61 -1.22 -25.52
C PRO A 139 -4.75 0.04 -25.77
N SER A 140 -5.38 1.15 -26.18
CA SER A 140 -4.71 2.45 -26.38
C SER A 140 -4.30 3.15 -25.09
N ASP A 141 -4.96 2.81 -23.98
CA ASP A 141 -4.83 3.49 -22.68
C ASP A 141 -4.05 2.61 -21.68
N HIS A 142 -3.57 1.45 -22.15
CA HIS A 142 -2.85 0.49 -21.34
C HIS A 142 -1.41 0.92 -21.13
N ILE A 143 -1.06 1.26 -19.90
CA ILE A 143 0.33 1.43 -19.48
C ILE A 143 0.71 0.16 -18.71
N SER A 144 1.63 -0.61 -19.29
CA SER A 144 2.03 -1.91 -18.75
C SER A 144 2.90 -1.83 -17.48
N SER A 145 3.18 -0.62 -16.96
CA SER A 145 4.04 -0.46 -15.78
C SER A 145 3.73 0.82 -14.98
N PRO A 146 3.57 0.75 -13.65
CA PRO A 146 3.31 1.90 -12.79
C PRO A 146 4.48 2.91 -12.77
N ALA A 147 5.68 2.50 -13.19
CA ALA A 147 6.82 3.40 -13.37
C ALA A 147 6.59 4.50 -14.44
N GLY A 148 5.55 4.37 -15.27
CA GLY A 148 5.13 5.39 -16.23
C GLY A 148 4.19 6.46 -15.66
N CYS A 149 3.71 6.31 -14.42
CA CYS A 149 2.78 7.25 -13.79
C CYS A 149 3.45 8.39 -13.03
N ASP A 150 4.78 8.52 -13.17
CA ASP A 150 5.50 9.65 -12.63
C ASP A 150 4.93 10.93 -13.26
N SER A 151 4.43 11.82 -12.40
CA SER A 151 3.45 12.88 -12.71
C SER A 151 4.00 14.02 -13.58
N GLY A 152 5.04 13.76 -14.37
CA GLY A 152 5.54 14.61 -15.43
C GLY A 152 4.70 14.44 -16.70
N GLY A 153 3.45 14.88 -16.66
CA GLY A 153 2.62 15.16 -17.83
C GLY A 153 3.19 16.32 -18.66
N GLY A 154 4.45 16.22 -19.08
CA GLY A 154 4.99 16.91 -20.23
C GLY A 154 4.94 15.91 -21.37
N GLY A 155 3.78 15.81 -22.01
CA GLY A 155 3.74 15.32 -23.38
C GLY A 155 4.64 16.23 -24.19
N LEU A 156 5.92 15.87 -24.31
CA LEU A 156 6.71 16.25 -25.45
C LEU A 156 6.00 15.57 -26.61
N SER A 157 5.06 16.28 -27.21
CA SER A 157 4.90 16.24 -28.65
C SER A 157 6.30 16.39 -29.20
N VAL A 158 6.96 15.25 -29.46
CA VAL A 158 8.09 15.16 -30.35
C VAL A 158 7.53 15.56 -31.70
N ASP A 159 7.50 16.87 -31.94
CA ASP A 159 7.44 17.43 -33.27
C ASP A 159 8.59 16.77 -34.05
N PRO A 160 8.32 15.99 -35.11
CA PRO A 160 9.36 15.51 -36.00
C PRO A 160 9.81 16.70 -36.85
N GLY A 161 10.56 17.64 -36.25
CA GLY A 161 10.77 18.96 -36.84
C GLY A 161 12.13 19.61 -36.62
N ASP A 162 12.82 19.40 -35.49
CA ASP A 162 14.04 20.16 -35.19
C ASP A 162 15.26 19.26 -35.02
N SER A 163 15.80 18.84 -36.16
CA SER A 163 17.23 18.56 -36.27
C SER A 163 17.93 19.89 -36.46
N ASP A 164 18.49 20.47 -35.39
CA ASP A 164 19.73 21.29 -35.41
C ASP A 164 19.85 22.11 -34.10
N ALA A 165 20.84 21.78 -33.26
CA ALA A 165 21.86 22.73 -32.79
C ALA A 165 22.56 22.21 -31.53
N SER A 166 23.83 21.89 -31.72
CA SER A 166 24.85 21.71 -30.69
C SER A 166 24.87 22.86 -29.67
N GLY A 167 24.87 22.52 -28.37
CA GLY A 167 25.04 23.51 -27.30
C GLY A 167 25.31 22.86 -25.95
N SER A 168 26.59 22.65 -25.66
CA SER A 168 27.13 22.37 -24.33
C SER A 168 26.77 23.46 -23.32
N VAL A 169 26.35 23.10 -22.09
CA VAL A 169 26.97 23.55 -20.81
C VAL A 169 26.29 22.94 -19.57
N ALA A 170 27.16 22.61 -18.61
CA ALA A 170 27.05 22.73 -17.15
C ALA A 170 26.11 21.79 -16.35
N GLU A 171 26.78 20.95 -15.56
CA GLU A 171 26.32 20.39 -14.28
C GLU A 171 25.88 21.50 -13.32
N GLU A 172 24.61 21.48 -12.89
CA GLU A 172 24.15 22.16 -11.67
C GLU A 172 23.29 21.17 -10.88
N ALA A 173 23.72 20.90 -9.65
CA ALA A 173 23.04 20.03 -8.70
C ALA A 173 21.65 20.58 -8.36
N SER A 174 20.61 19.79 -8.61
CA SER A 174 19.23 20.16 -8.34
C SER A 174 18.67 19.37 -7.16
N THR A 175 18.30 20.08 -6.11
CA THR A 175 17.52 19.61 -4.96
C THR A 175 16.11 19.15 -5.37
N PRO A 176 15.54 18.10 -4.74
CA PRO A 176 14.17 17.69 -5.03
C PRO A 176 13.18 18.69 -4.40
N SER A 177 12.56 19.52 -5.25
CA SER A 177 11.46 20.39 -4.88
C SER A 177 10.16 19.60 -4.91
N SER A 178 9.53 19.42 -3.75
CA SER A 178 8.18 18.86 -3.58
C SER A 178 7.16 19.69 -4.38
N GLY A 179 6.83 19.22 -5.58
CA GLY A 179 5.83 19.81 -6.45
C GLY A 179 4.51 19.07 -6.31
N SER A 180 3.57 19.64 -5.56
CA SER A 180 2.17 19.25 -5.57
C SER A 180 1.55 19.66 -6.91
N GLY A 181 1.76 18.83 -7.94
CA GLY A 181 1.20 19.00 -9.28
C GLY A 181 -0.19 18.38 -9.35
N GLY A 182 -1.22 19.23 -9.23
CA GLY A 182 -2.60 18.81 -9.46
C GLY A 182 -2.79 18.44 -10.94
N CYS A 183 -3.23 17.19 -11.19
CA CYS A 183 -3.64 16.75 -12.51
C CYS A 183 -4.83 17.60 -12.99
N SER A 184 -4.56 18.53 -13.91
CA SER A 184 -5.60 19.27 -14.62
C SER A 184 -6.24 18.34 -15.64
N GLY A 185 -7.26 17.58 -15.20
CA GLY A 185 -8.14 16.86 -16.11
C GLY A 185 -8.75 17.84 -17.12
N SER A 186 -8.39 17.68 -18.40
CA SER A 186 -9.10 18.33 -19.49
C SER A 186 -10.49 17.72 -19.59
N GLN A 187 -11.44 18.27 -18.83
CA GLN A 187 -12.87 18.04 -18.99
C GLN A 187 -13.34 18.67 -20.31
N THR A 188 -12.98 18.08 -21.45
CA THR A 188 -13.62 18.41 -22.72
C THR A 188 -14.89 17.59 -22.87
N GLY A 189 -15.97 18.13 -22.28
CA GLY A 189 -17.30 18.14 -22.87
C GLY A 189 -18.00 16.80 -23.07
N SER A 190 -18.92 16.46 -22.15
CA SER A 190 -20.17 15.77 -22.49
C SER A 190 -21.28 16.05 -21.46
N SER A 191 -21.37 17.27 -20.95
CA SER A 191 -22.49 17.73 -20.11
C SER A 191 -23.60 18.33 -20.96
N ALA A 192 -24.13 17.57 -21.91
CA ALA A 192 -25.21 18.08 -22.76
C ALA A 192 -26.12 16.99 -23.32
N LEU A 193 -26.57 15.99 -22.54
CA LEU A 193 -27.68 15.13 -23.00
C LEU A 193 -28.39 14.26 -21.93
N TRP A 194 -28.69 14.76 -20.73
CA TRP A 194 -29.48 13.98 -19.74
C TRP A 194 -30.73 14.66 -19.16
N LEU A 195 -31.23 15.74 -19.76
CA LEU A 195 -32.48 16.41 -19.35
C LEU A 195 -33.71 16.04 -20.20
N LEU A 196 -33.82 14.79 -20.68
CA LEU A 196 -35.01 14.36 -21.44
C LEU A 196 -35.63 13.00 -21.05
N LEU A 197 -35.28 12.38 -19.91
CA LEU A 197 -35.95 11.14 -19.45
C LEU A 197 -36.43 11.20 -17.99
N ALA A 198 -36.76 12.39 -17.49
CA ALA A 198 -37.59 12.53 -16.30
C ALA A 198 -39.07 12.52 -16.69
N GLY A 199 -39.60 11.34 -17.04
CA GLY A 199 -41.05 11.18 -17.19
C GLY A 199 -41.45 9.97 -18.01
N LEU A 200 -41.54 8.80 -17.37
CA LEU A 200 -42.55 7.77 -17.65
C LEU A 200 -42.40 6.58 -16.66
N GLY A 201 -43.37 6.49 -15.73
CA GLY A 201 -43.87 5.26 -15.08
C GLY A 201 -42.89 4.52 -14.16
N LEU A 202 -43.02 4.49 -12.83
CA LEU A 202 -44.19 4.13 -12.01
C LEU A 202 -44.92 2.84 -12.48
N ALA A 203 -44.26 1.70 -12.29
CA ALA A 203 -44.82 0.34 -12.29
C ALA A 203 -43.67 -0.63 -11.95
N THR A 204 -43.67 -1.58 -11.01
CA THR A 204 -44.68 -2.16 -10.14
C THR A 204 -43.92 -2.87 -9.02
N ALA A 205 -44.35 -2.64 -7.78
CA ALA A 205 -43.91 -3.40 -6.62
C ALA A 205 -44.33 -4.88 -6.69
N LEU A 206 -43.67 -5.70 -5.86
CA LEU A 206 -44.06 -7.04 -5.40
C LEU A 206 -43.72 -8.23 -6.32
N ARG A 207 -42.65 -8.95 -5.95
CA ARG A 207 -42.79 -10.39 -5.73
C ARG A 207 -41.92 -10.89 -4.59
N ARG A 208 -42.59 -11.11 -3.46
CA ARG A 208 -42.18 -12.08 -2.43
C ARG A 208 -42.09 -13.47 -3.08
N GLY A 209 -41.03 -14.20 -2.75
CA GLY A 209 -40.86 -15.60 -3.11
C GLY A 209 -39.99 -16.32 -2.09
N ARG A 210 -40.56 -16.55 -0.90
CA ARG A 210 -40.10 -17.52 0.10
C ARG A 210 -40.60 -18.90 -0.35
N LEU A 211 -39.73 -19.92 -0.38
CA LEU A 211 -39.94 -21.39 -0.38
C LEU A 211 -38.61 -21.98 -0.89
N ALA A 212 -37.91 -22.91 -0.24
CA ALA A 212 -38.13 -23.75 0.93
C ALA A 212 -36.75 -24.11 1.52
#